data_AF-A0A4V2JSI6-F1
#
_entry.id   AF-A0A4V2JSI6-F1
#
_cell.length_a   1.000
_cell.length_b   1.000
_cell.length_c   1.000
_cell.angle_alpha   90.00
_cell.angle_beta   90.00
_cell.angle_gamma   90.00
#
_symmetry.space_group_name_H-M   'P 1'
#
loop_
_entity.id
_entity.type
_entity.pdbx_description
1 polymer ?
#
loop_
_entity_poly.entity_id
_entity_poly.type
_entity_poly.pdbx_seq_one_letter_code
_entity_poly.pdbx_strand_id
1 'polypeptide(L)'
;MSTLSWTPTAAHGFGRFAGEPGRHPVGRTKFPAQTALYTPPGWPEGVRPPHSPEWEATATNFLLDCCPAEYRGYPVLRRHPVILARFAAEHVESQVQACRDGIGGVRASLGHLVSPEALEAALAAWHEQAELLRRRRREVALVEEALRGKVFIRKM
;
A
#
# COMPACT_ATOMS: atom_id res chain seq x y z
N MET A 1 18.42 65.92 -6.39
CA MET A 1 19.19 66.42 -5.24
C MET A 1 18.28 66.36 -4.01
N SER A 2 18.63 65.51 -3.05
CA SER A 2 18.34 65.59 -1.61
C SER A 2 18.35 64.19 -1.02
N THR A 3 19.30 64.02 -0.09
CA THR A 3 19.47 62.92 0.86
C THR A 3 18.24 62.76 1.76
N LEU A 4 17.93 61.53 2.19
CA LEU A 4 17.73 61.22 3.60
C LEU A 4 17.72 59.71 3.85
N SER A 5 18.47 59.39 4.89
CA SER A 5 18.72 58.12 5.56
C SER A 5 17.47 57.37 6.02
N TRP A 6 17.51 56.04 5.92
CA TRP A 6 16.86 55.17 6.90
C TRP A 6 17.71 53.92 7.17
N THR A 7 18.00 53.71 8.45
CA THR A 7 18.74 52.59 9.05
C THR A 7 17.80 51.45 9.41
N PRO A 8 18.24 50.18 9.29
CA PRO A 8 17.82 49.13 10.20
C PRO A 8 18.97 48.68 11.12
N THR A 9 18.68 48.85 12.41
CA THR A 9 19.25 48.25 13.61
C THR A 9 19.85 46.85 13.42
N ALA A 10 21.05 46.67 13.96
CA ALA A 10 21.79 45.42 14.06
C ALA A 10 21.14 44.42 15.03
N ALA A 11 21.21 43.12 14.70
CA ALA A 11 21.50 42.06 15.67
C ALA A 11 21.87 40.73 14.98
N HIS A 12 23.13 40.36 15.17
CA HIS A 12 23.61 39.00 15.47
C HIS A 12 23.78 37.98 14.32
N GLY A 13 25.05 37.86 13.90
CA GLY A 13 25.79 36.63 14.16
C GLY A 13 25.64 35.51 13.15
N PHE A 14 26.27 35.65 11.98
CA PHE A 14 26.70 34.48 11.21
C PHE A 14 28.21 34.56 10.98
N GLY A 15 28.95 33.81 11.79
CA GLY A 15 30.36 33.58 11.59
C GLY A 15 30.61 32.95 10.21
N ARG A 16 31.46 33.60 9.42
CA ARG A 16 32.04 33.03 8.20
C ARG A 16 32.88 31.82 8.58
N PHE A 17 32.47 30.63 8.16
CA PHE A 17 33.43 29.55 7.95
C PHE A 17 34.13 29.80 6.61
N ALA A 18 35.41 30.19 6.69
CA ALA A 18 36.32 30.14 5.56
C ALA A 18 36.50 28.66 5.17
N GLY A 19 36.09 28.30 3.95
CA GLY A 19 36.32 26.98 3.41
C GLY A 19 37.80 26.80 3.07
N GLU A 20 38.48 25.87 3.72
CA GLU A 20 39.77 25.36 3.26
C GLU A 20 39.58 24.56 1.95
N PRO A 21 40.36 24.84 0.89
CA PRO A 21 40.31 24.07 -0.35
C PRO A 21 41.02 22.73 -0.13
N GLY A 22 40.25 21.65 -0.04
CA GLY A 22 40.82 20.29 0.05
C GLY A 22 39.93 19.25 0.71
N ARG A 23 38.81 19.64 1.34
CA ARG A 23 37.94 18.70 2.05
C ARG A 23 36.68 18.41 1.24
N HIS A 24 36.68 17.30 0.51
CA HIS A 24 35.43 16.73 0.02
C HIS A 24 34.55 16.35 1.22
N PRO A 25 33.27 16.79 1.31
CA PRO A 25 32.37 16.34 2.36
C PRO A 25 32.03 14.86 2.12
N VAL A 26 32.83 13.97 2.68
CA VAL A 26 32.54 12.54 2.79
C VAL A 26 31.67 12.36 4.02
N GLY A 27 30.36 12.41 3.80
CA GLY A 27 29.37 12.24 4.85
C GLY A 27 27.96 12.16 4.30
N ARG A 28 27.78 11.59 3.10
CA ARG A 28 26.47 11.08 2.69
C ARG A 28 26.10 10.06 3.77
N THR A 29 25.11 10.40 4.60
CA THR A 29 24.45 9.45 5.50
C THR A 29 23.97 8.29 4.63
N LYS A 30 24.83 7.27 4.52
CA LYS A 30 24.44 5.97 4.03
C LYS A 30 23.50 5.46 5.11
N PHE A 31 22.19 5.58 4.88
CA PHE A 31 21.26 4.67 5.52
C PHE A 31 21.87 3.27 5.32
N PRO A 32 22.12 2.51 6.40
CA PRO A 32 22.70 1.19 6.22
C PRO A 32 21.78 0.46 5.25
N ALA A 33 22.33 -0.10 4.18
CA ALA A 33 21.65 -0.96 3.21
C ALA A 33 21.14 -2.29 3.83
N GLN A 34 20.96 -2.26 5.15
CA GLN A 34 20.73 -3.32 6.10
C GLN A 34 19.78 -2.81 7.20
N THR A 35 18.86 -1.88 6.88
CA THR A 35 17.57 -1.91 7.57
C THR A 35 16.93 -3.21 7.10
N ALA A 36 16.97 -4.23 7.95
CA ALA A 36 16.41 -5.54 7.67
C ALA A 36 15.08 -5.36 6.94
N LEU A 37 14.98 -5.94 5.74
CA LEU A 37 13.81 -6.01 4.88
C LEU A 37 12.70 -6.72 5.64
N TYR A 38 12.07 -6.01 6.57
CA TYR A 38 11.10 -6.58 7.48
C TYR A 38 9.81 -6.78 6.72
N THR A 39 9.44 -8.05 6.56
CA THR A 39 8.12 -8.44 6.07
C THR A 39 7.14 -8.36 7.24
N PRO A 40 6.16 -7.43 7.21
CA PRO A 40 5.18 -7.35 8.27
C PRO A 40 4.32 -8.63 8.32
N PRO A 41 3.83 -9.03 9.50
CA PRO A 41 2.90 -10.15 9.63
C PRO A 41 1.67 -9.95 8.73
N GLY A 42 1.32 -10.98 7.96
CA GLY A 42 0.20 -10.92 7.01
C GLY A 42 0.53 -10.25 5.68
N TRP A 43 1.80 -9.96 5.39
CA TRP A 43 2.24 -9.56 4.06
C TRP A 43 1.89 -10.64 3.02
N PRO A 44 1.42 -10.26 1.82
CA PRO A 44 1.01 -11.21 0.79
C PRO A 44 2.15 -12.11 0.34
N GLU A 45 1.83 -13.39 0.15
CA GLU A 45 2.75 -14.35 -0.45
C GLU A 45 3.09 -13.95 -1.89
N GLY A 46 4.36 -14.12 -2.28
CA GLY A 46 4.85 -13.75 -3.61
C GLY A 46 5.14 -12.26 -3.82
N VAL A 47 4.83 -11.39 -2.86
CA VAL A 47 5.26 -9.98 -2.88
C VAL A 47 6.55 -9.84 -2.10
N ARG A 48 7.58 -9.24 -2.73
CA ARG A 48 8.87 -9.02 -2.06
C ARG A 48 8.69 -8.08 -0.85
N PRO A 49 9.59 -8.12 0.15
CA PRO A 49 9.50 -7.25 1.31
C PRO A 49 9.42 -5.77 0.93
N PRO A 50 8.72 -4.94 1.71
CA PRO A 50 8.68 -3.49 1.49
C PRO A 50 10.08 -2.91 1.35
N HIS A 51 10.23 -1.94 0.44
CA HIS A 51 11.49 -1.21 0.21
C HIS A 51 12.67 -2.08 -0.29
N SER A 52 12.45 -3.35 -0.61
CA SER A 52 13.46 -4.20 -1.27
C SER A 52 13.54 -3.94 -2.78
N PRO A 53 14.66 -4.21 -3.46
CA PRO A 53 14.71 -4.09 -4.91
C PRO A 53 13.58 -4.88 -5.59
N GLU A 54 12.96 -4.29 -6.62
CA GLU A 54 11.83 -4.86 -7.39
C GLU A 54 10.52 -5.11 -6.59
N TRP A 55 10.40 -4.62 -5.35
CA TRP A 55 9.20 -4.88 -4.54
C TRP A 55 7.93 -4.27 -5.15
N GLU A 56 8.00 -3.06 -5.68
CA GLU A 56 6.88 -2.38 -6.32
C GLU A 56 6.39 -3.13 -7.56
N ALA A 57 7.28 -3.79 -8.30
CA ALA A 57 6.89 -4.62 -9.45
C ALA A 57 6.08 -5.84 -9.01
N THR A 58 6.54 -6.55 -7.97
CA THR A 58 5.80 -7.70 -7.42
C THR A 58 4.49 -7.28 -6.74
N ALA A 59 4.47 -6.14 -6.05
CA ALA A 59 3.28 -5.56 -5.45
C ALA A 59 2.26 -5.15 -6.53
N THR A 60 2.71 -4.55 -7.63
CA THR A 60 1.85 -4.19 -8.76
C THR A 60 1.19 -5.42 -9.37
N ASN A 61 1.93 -6.51 -9.56
CA ASN A 61 1.36 -7.75 -10.09
C ASN A 61 0.32 -8.34 -9.14
N PHE A 62 0.62 -8.43 -7.84
CA PHE A 62 -0.32 -8.86 -6.81
C PHE A 62 -1.61 -8.00 -6.81
N LEU A 63 -1.47 -6.67 -6.84
CA LEU A 63 -2.63 -5.77 -6.85
C LEU A 63 -3.48 -5.94 -8.13
N LEU A 64 -2.86 -6.20 -9.28
CA LEU A 64 -3.59 -6.53 -10.52
C LEU A 64 -4.33 -7.87 -10.41
N ASP A 65 -3.78 -8.86 -9.70
CA ASP A 65 -4.46 -10.13 -9.42
C ASP A 65 -5.64 -9.97 -8.45
N CYS A 66 -5.70 -8.85 -7.72
CA CYS A 66 -6.83 -8.50 -6.86
C CYS A 66 -7.93 -7.75 -7.59
N CYS A 67 -7.73 -7.36 -8.85
CA CYS A 67 -8.60 -6.48 -9.61
C CYS A 67 -9.22 -7.19 -10.81
N PRO A 68 -10.23 -6.58 -11.47
CA PRO A 68 -10.72 -7.05 -12.75
C PRO A 68 -9.60 -7.13 -13.80
N ALA A 69 -9.68 -8.11 -14.70
CA ALA A 69 -8.63 -8.39 -15.69
C ALA A 69 -8.36 -7.19 -16.61
N GLU A 70 -9.38 -6.37 -16.88
CA GLU A 70 -9.34 -5.16 -17.69
C GLU A 70 -8.32 -4.15 -17.18
N TYR A 71 -8.02 -4.15 -15.87
CA TYR A 71 -7.07 -3.21 -15.29
C TYR A 71 -5.65 -3.39 -15.83
N ARG A 72 -5.32 -4.58 -16.35
CA ARG A 72 -4.04 -4.86 -17.01
C ARG A 72 -3.86 -4.04 -18.29
N GLY A 73 -4.96 -3.56 -18.89
CA GLY A 73 -4.97 -2.71 -20.07
C GLY A 73 -4.74 -1.22 -19.81
N TYR A 74 -4.75 -0.76 -18.56
CA TYR A 74 -4.57 0.66 -18.21
C TYR A 74 -3.12 0.96 -17.78
N PRO A 75 -2.27 1.59 -18.62
CA PRO A 75 -0.86 1.80 -18.31
C PRO A 75 -0.62 2.68 -17.08
N VAL A 76 -1.56 3.58 -16.78
CA VAL A 76 -1.52 4.44 -15.59
C VAL A 76 -1.45 3.63 -14.29
N LEU A 77 -2.13 2.48 -14.23
CA LEU A 77 -2.16 1.64 -13.03
C LEU A 77 -0.83 0.92 -12.77
N ARG A 78 -0.08 0.61 -13.83
CA ARG A 78 1.29 0.07 -13.72
C ARG A 78 2.33 1.15 -13.42
N ARG A 79 2.12 2.38 -13.92
CA ARG A 79 3.03 3.52 -13.68
C ARG A 79 2.85 4.14 -12.29
N HIS A 80 1.66 4.01 -11.71
CA HIS A 80 1.32 4.58 -10.40
C HIS A 80 0.69 3.51 -9.49
N PRO A 81 1.51 2.60 -8.90
CA PRO A 81 1.00 1.50 -8.07
C PRO A 81 0.16 1.95 -6.86
N VAL A 82 0.38 3.16 -6.34
CA VAL A 82 -0.43 3.73 -5.25
C VAL A 82 -1.89 3.97 -5.67
N ILE A 83 -2.15 4.34 -6.92
CA ILE A 83 -3.51 4.50 -7.47
C ILE A 83 -4.16 3.13 -7.60
N LEU A 84 -3.41 2.17 -8.16
CA LEU A 84 -3.84 0.78 -8.27
C LEU A 84 -4.17 0.18 -6.90
N ALA A 85 -3.37 0.45 -5.87
CA ALA A 85 -3.62 -0.02 -4.51
C ALA A 85 -4.96 0.50 -3.97
N ARG A 86 -5.27 1.78 -4.20
CA ARG A 86 -6.58 2.33 -3.82
C ARG A 86 -7.72 1.62 -4.54
N PHE A 87 -7.58 1.37 -5.84
CA PHE A 87 -8.62 0.68 -6.61
C PHE A 87 -8.79 -0.77 -6.18
N ALA A 88 -7.70 -1.49 -5.90
CA ALA A 88 -7.73 -2.84 -5.38
C ALA A 88 -8.42 -2.89 -4.01
N ALA A 89 -8.17 -1.91 -3.14
CA ALA A 89 -8.82 -1.83 -1.83
C ALA A 89 -10.34 -1.70 -1.96
N GLU A 90 -10.82 -0.81 -2.83
CA GLU A 90 -12.26 -0.64 -3.10
C GLU A 90 -12.87 -1.92 -3.69
N HIS A 91 -12.19 -2.53 -4.66
CA HIS A 91 -12.68 -3.73 -5.32
C HIS A 91 -12.77 -4.94 -4.39
N VAL A 92 -11.80 -5.10 -3.49
CA VAL A 92 -11.85 -6.18 -2.49
C VAL A 92 -12.90 -5.88 -1.42
N GLU A 93 -13.06 -4.63 -0.98
CA GLU A 93 -14.12 -4.24 -0.05
C GLU A 93 -15.51 -4.51 -0.63
N SER A 94 -15.75 -4.18 -1.90
CA SER A 94 -17.04 -4.45 -2.54
C SER A 94 -17.35 -5.95 -2.61
N GLN A 95 -16.33 -6.79 -2.83
CA GLN A 95 -16.50 -8.24 -2.80
C GLN A 95 -16.80 -8.76 -1.39
N VAL A 96 -16.13 -8.23 -0.37
CA VAL A 96 -16.42 -8.57 1.04
C VAL A 96 -17.88 -8.25 1.37
N GLN A 97 -18.37 -7.08 0.96
CA GLN A 97 -19.75 -6.69 1.18
C GLN A 97 -20.73 -7.59 0.43
N ALA A 98 -20.47 -7.86 -0.85
CA ALA A 98 -21.30 -8.75 -1.66
C ALA A 98 -21.42 -10.17 -1.06
N CYS A 99 -20.31 -10.73 -0.55
CA CYS A 99 -20.33 -12.01 0.16
C CYS A 99 -21.15 -11.97 1.45
N ARG A 100 -21.14 -10.87 2.20
CA ARG A 100 -21.98 -10.77 3.41
C ARG A 100 -23.46 -10.75 3.05
N ASP A 101 -23.82 -9.97 2.05
CA ASP A 101 -25.22 -9.73 1.69
C ASP A 101 -25.91 -11.00 1.20
N GLY A 102 -25.27 -11.76 0.30
CA GLY A 102 -25.90 -12.98 -0.17
C GLY A 102 -25.76 -14.20 0.76
N ILE A 103 -24.85 -14.25 1.76
CA ILE A 103 -25.00 -15.25 2.84
C ILE A 103 -26.36 -15.04 3.53
N GLY A 104 -26.71 -13.77 3.77
CA GLY A 104 -28.01 -13.40 4.34
C GLY A 104 -29.20 -13.69 3.42
N GLY A 105 -29.02 -13.52 2.10
CA GLY A 105 -30.11 -13.60 1.11
C GLY A 105 -30.28 -14.93 0.37
N VAL A 106 -29.28 -15.82 0.37
CA VAL A 106 -29.24 -16.98 -0.55
C VAL A 106 -30.36 -17.98 -0.27
N ARG A 107 -30.70 -18.24 1.00
CA ARG A 107 -31.79 -19.17 1.35
C ARG A 107 -33.15 -18.67 0.85
N ALA A 108 -33.43 -17.39 1.06
CA ALA A 108 -34.68 -16.77 0.60
C ALA A 108 -34.75 -16.73 -0.94
N SER A 109 -33.63 -16.49 -1.60
CA SER A 109 -33.59 -16.29 -3.06
C SER A 109 -33.57 -17.61 -3.84
N LEU A 110 -32.83 -18.61 -3.36
CA LEU A 110 -32.57 -19.86 -4.10
C LEU A 110 -33.22 -21.11 -3.49
N GLY A 111 -33.74 -21.05 -2.25
CA GLY A 111 -34.21 -22.25 -1.54
C GLY A 111 -35.38 -22.99 -2.20
N HIS A 112 -36.10 -22.35 -3.12
CA HIS A 112 -37.16 -22.97 -3.92
C HIS A 112 -36.67 -23.54 -5.26
N LEU A 113 -35.42 -23.25 -5.65
CA LEU A 113 -34.82 -23.63 -6.94
C LEU A 113 -33.82 -24.78 -6.81
N VAL A 114 -33.26 -25.00 -5.62
CA VAL A 114 -32.20 -26.00 -5.38
C VAL A 114 -32.53 -26.87 -4.18
N SER A 115 -31.88 -28.04 -4.09
CA SER A 115 -32.02 -28.91 -2.91
C SER A 115 -31.39 -28.27 -1.67
N PRO A 116 -31.81 -28.68 -0.45
CA PRO A 116 -31.19 -28.22 0.80
C PRO A 116 -29.67 -28.47 0.84
N GLU A 117 -29.21 -29.62 0.35
CA GLU A 117 -27.80 -29.99 0.35
C GLU A 117 -26.97 -29.08 -0.57
N ALA A 118 -27.50 -28.75 -1.75
CA ALA A 118 -26.86 -27.80 -2.66
C ALA A 118 -26.78 -26.39 -2.07
N LEU A 119 -27.83 -25.98 -1.33
CA LEU A 119 -27.87 -24.69 -0.64
C LEU A 119 -26.86 -24.61 0.52
N GLU A 120 -26.71 -25.69 1.28
CA GLU A 120 -25.69 -25.78 2.33
C GLU A 120 -24.27 -25.74 1.76
N ALA A 121 -24.01 -26.45 0.66
CA ALA A 121 -22.73 -26.39 -0.03
C ALA A 121 -22.42 -24.98 -0.55
N ALA A 122 -23.41 -24.27 -1.10
CA ALA A 122 -23.24 -22.89 -1.55
C ALA A 122 -22.93 -21.93 -0.39
N LEU A 123 -23.61 -22.09 0.76
CA LEU A 123 -23.33 -21.30 1.97
C LEU A 123 -21.91 -21.56 2.50
N ALA A 124 -21.46 -22.82 2.52
CA ALA A 124 -20.10 -23.16 2.92
C ALA A 124 -19.06 -22.50 2.01
N ALA A 125 -19.25 -22.56 0.69
CA ALA A 125 -18.38 -21.88 -0.28
C ALA A 125 -18.33 -20.36 -0.07
N TRP A 126 -19.46 -19.73 0.24
CA TRP A 126 -19.50 -18.30 0.54
C TRP A 126 -18.75 -17.94 1.83
N HIS A 127 -18.84 -18.77 2.87
CA HIS A 127 -18.09 -18.56 4.11
C HIS A 127 -16.58 -18.66 3.89
N GLU A 128 -16.13 -19.67 3.15
CA GLU A 128 -14.72 -19.82 2.76
C GLU A 128 -14.26 -18.60 1.95
N GLN A 129 -15.02 -18.20 0.94
CA GLN A 129 -14.69 -17.03 0.13
C GLN A 129 -14.65 -15.74 0.95
N ALA A 130 -15.56 -15.55 1.91
CA ALA A 130 -15.54 -14.40 2.81
C ALA A 130 -14.30 -14.37 3.72
N GLU A 131 -13.77 -15.53 4.12
CA GLU A 131 -12.51 -15.63 4.87
C GLU A 131 -11.30 -15.24 4.00
N LEU A 132 -11.25 -15.77 2.78
CA LEU A 132 -10.22 -15.46 1.79
C LEU A 132 -10.20 -13.96 1.45
N LEU A 133 -11.36 -13.37 1.18
CA LEU A 133 -11.48 -11.94 0.89
C LEU A 133 -11.11 -11.05 2.09
N ARG A 134 -11.46 -11.46 3.32
CA ARG A 134 -11.02 -10.76 4.54
C ARG A 134 -9.50 -10.79 4.70
N ARG A 135 -8.85 -11.91 4.40
CA ARG A 135 -7.38 -11.99 4.35
C ARG A 135 -6.83 -11.10 3.26
N ARG A 136 -7.36 -11.19 2.05
CA ARG A 136 -6.90 -10.40 0.91
C ARG A 136 -7.00 -8.90 1.15
N ARG A 137 -8.08 -8.45 1.79
CA ARG A 137 -8.27 -7.05 2.20
C ARG A 137 -7.14 -6.56 3.10
N ARG A 138 -6.71 -7.39 4.07
CA ARG A 138 -5.60 -7.05 4.96
C ARG A 138 -4.27 -6.97 4.20
N GLU A 139 -4.03 -7.92 3.30
CA GLU A 139 -2.84 -7.93 2.44
C GLU A 139 -2.75 -6.67 1.57
N VAL A 140 -3.86 -6.30 0.90
CA VAL A 140 -3.95 -5.09 0.08
C VAL A 140 -3.71 -3.84 0.94
N ALA A 141 -4.29 -3.76 2.13
CA ALA A 141 -4.07 -2.64 3.04
C ALA A 141 -2.59 -2.48 3.43
N LEU A 142 -1.89 -3.58 3.74
CA LEU A 142 -0.45 -3.54 4.05
C LEU A 142 0.38 -3.05 2.86
N VAL A 143 0.07 -3.51 1.65
CA VAL A 143 0.75 -3.08 0.43
C VAL A 143 0.48 -1.59 0.15
N GLU A 144 -0.77 -1.14 0.29
CA GLU A 144 -1.13 0.27 0.14
C GLU A 144 -0.37 1.16 1.14
N GLU A 145 -0.28 0.71 2.39
CA GLU A 145 0.49 1.39 3.43
C GLU A 145 1.98 1.50 3.09
N ALA A 146 2.59 0.41 2.61
CA ALA A 146 3.98 0.41 2.15
C ALA A 146 4.19 1.40 1.00
N LEU A 147 3.29 1.40 0.01
CA LEU A 147 3.35 2.28 -1.17
C LEU A 147 3.17 3.76 -0.83
N ARG A 148 2.46 4.06 0.26
CA ARG A 148 2.34 5.41 0.82
C ARG A 148 3.55 5.85 1.66
N GLY A 149 4.60 5.02 1.73
CA GLY A 149 5.84 5.33 2.43
C GLY A 149 5.86 4.92 3.90
N LYS A 150 4.93 4.08 4.38
CA LYS A 150 5.03 3.54 5.74
C LYS A 150 6.22 2.59 5.86
N VAL A 151 7.00 2.77 6.92
CA VAL A 151 8.12 1.88 7.28
C VAL A 151 7.64 0.92 8.35
N PHE A 152 7.70 -0.37 8.07
CA PHE A 152 7.32 -1.41 9.03
C PHE A 152 8.53 -1.78 9.89
N ILE A 153 8.38 -1.67 11.20
CA ILE A 153 9.42 -1.99 12.18
C ILE A 153 8.98 -3.23 12.96
N ARG A 154 9.89 -4.20 13.11
CA ARG A 154 9.65 -5.38 13.96
C ARG A 154 9.38 -4.94 15.39
N LYS A 155 8.16 -5.16 15.87
CA LYS A 155 7.84 -5.04 17.30
C LYS A 155 8.25 -6.35 17.97
N MET A 156 9.21 -6.28 18.89
CA MET A 156 9.55 -7.38 19.79
C MET A 156 8.61 -7.37 20.99
#